data_AF-A0AB38MWX7-F1
#
_entry.id   AF-A0AB38MWX7-F1
#
_cell.length_a   1.000
_cell.length_b   1.000
_cell.length_c   1.000
_cell.angle_alpha   90.00
_cell.angle_beta   90.00
_cell.angle_gamma   90.00
#
_symmetry.space_group_name_H-M   'P 1'
#
loop_
_entity.id
_entity.type
_entity.pdbx_description
1 polymer ?
#
loop_
_entity_poly.entity_id
_entity_poly.type
_entity_poly.pdbx_seq_one_letter_code
_entity_poly.pdbx_strand_id
1 'polypeptide(L)'
;MGVLSKAHKYLVWFGAAYVIVLISLVHPLVQQELLYLRNVRMVDESTLSNPAAFGLSPYSTLNVKLNTSDGEHLGRLSYISCAWHVLPKSLVKFDGSIEEQLIEDAFRSHLTVIFAHGNAATRAMQGRVATVNQLSTKLDANVIAFDYRGIADIGKGFGDSTGLPSEDGLTLDASAAYEYAISRGAVPENIVLLGQSLGTGVMSNFAKKLSDQGVRVRAVVLAAPFSSISKLLETYKIGGLFPLFSPMRSLPQIRDYLFTFLKHKYNTMENIQSISSAILIAHSKDDLEIPLDHSLSLFKSQPGEVATRTITTLTNQQWGVYNYINHPFKRAFLITENGGHNNVVSSEGFAEVVQNFITKV
;
A
#
# COMPACT_ATOMS: atom_id res chain seq x y z
N MET A 1 -38.77 38.06 8.58
CA MET A 1 -37.86 37.23 9.41
C MET A 1 -36.74 36.72 8.54
N GLY A 2 -35.58 37.39 8.58
CA GLY A 2 -34.49 37.18 7.62
C GLY A 2 -33.65 35.94 7.89
N VAL A 3 -32.97 35.45 6.84
CA VAL A 3 -32.06 34.29 6.84
C VAL A 3 -31.03 34.33 7.98
N LEU A 4 -30.54 35.52 8.35
CA LEU A 4 -29.63 35.75 9.48
C LEU A 4 -30.21 35.34 10.85
N SER A 5 -31.53 35.48 11.06
CA SER A 5 -32.18 35.08 12.31
C SER A 5 -32.26 33.56 12.49
N LYS A 6 -32.03 32.77 11.43
CA LYS A 6 -31.98 31.30 11.47
C LYS A 6 -30.56 30.75 11.35
N ALA A 7 -29.56 31.58 11.06
CA ALA A 7 -28.16 31.18 10.88
C ALA A 7 -27.58 30.43 12.09
N HIS A 8 -27.91 30.86 13.31
CA HIS A 8 -27.50 30.18 14.54
C HIS A 8 -28.05 28.75 14.64
N LYS A 9 -29.26 28.48 14.12
CA LYS A 9 -29.83 27.13 14.11
C LYS A 9 -29.02 26.21 13.20
N TYR A 10 -28.64 26.69 12.01
CA TYR A 10 -27.80 25.93 11.10
C TYR A 10 -26.42 25.63 11.72
N LEU A 11 -25.80 26.59 12.41
CA LEU A 11 -24.54 26.35 13.13
C LEU A 11 -24.68 25.26 14.20
N VAL A 12 -25.77 25.26 14.97
CA VAL A 12 -26.05 24.21 15.97
C VAL A 12 -26.28 22.86 15.29
N TRP A 13 -27.05 22.79 14.21
CA TRP A 13 -27.28 21.55 13.46
C TRP A 13 -25.99 20.99 12.85
N PHE A 14 -25.16 21.82 12.21
CA PHE A 14 -23.88 21.40 11.66
C PHE A 14 -22.89 20.98 12.77
N GLY A 15 -22.85 21.71 13.89
CA GLY A 15 -22.04 21.35 15.05
C GLY A 15 -22.46 20.01 15.66
N ALA A 16 -23.75 19.79 15.83
CA ALA A 16 -24.29 18.52 16.35
C ALA A 16 -23.99 17.35 15.38
N ALA A 17 -24.18 17.55 14.07
CA ALA A 17 -23.84 16.55 13.06
C ALA A 17 -22.33 16.21 13.08
N TYR A 18 -21.48 17.23 13.21
CA TYR A 18 -20.04 17.04 13.33
C TYR A 18 -19.64 16.22 14.57
N VAL A 19 -20.23 16.53 15.73
CA VAL A 19 -20.00 15.75 16.97
C VAL A 19 -20.49 14.31 16.82
N ILE A 20 -21.64 14.08 16.18
CA ILE A 20 -22.14 12.72 15.90
C ILE A 20 -21.15 11.95 15.03
N VAL A 21 -20.60 12.57 13.98
CA VAL A 21 -19.54 11.97 13.15
C VAL A 21 -18.34 11.62 14.03
N LEU A 22 -17.81 12.54 14.83
CA LEU A 22 -16.66 12.27 15.69
C LEU A 22 -16.91 11.12 16.70
N ILE A 23 -18.09 11.08 17.33
CA ILE A 23 -18.45 10.00 18.27
C ILE A 23 -18.54 8.66 17.52
N SER A 24 -19.10 8.64 16.31
CA SER A 24 -19.19 7.42 15.51
C SER A 24 -17.81 6.85 15.14
N LEU A 25 -16.79 7.71 15.00
CA LEU A 25 -15.41 7.30 14.74
C LEU A 25 -14.76 6.55 15.92
N VAL A 26 -15.36 6.57 17.12
CA VAL A 26 -14.94 5.71 18.24
C VAL A 26 -15.34 4.26 18.02
N HIS A 27 -16.38 4.01 17.22
CA HIS A 27 -16.90 2.67 16.99
C HIS A 27 -16.00 1.87 16.02
N PRO A 28 -15.50 0.66 16.39
CA PRO A 28 -14.56 -0.10 15.57
C PRO A 28 -15.06 -0.40 14.15
N LEU A 29 -16.34 -0.76 14.00
CA LEU A 29 -16.90 -1.04 12.67
C LEU A 29 -16.90 0.20 11.76
N VAL A 30 -17.11 1.41 12.32
CA VAL A 30 -17.09 2.64 11.54
C VAL A 30 -15.67 2.98 11.11
N GLN A 31 -14.69 2.80 11.98
CA GLN A 31 -13.27 2.95 11.63
C GLN A 31 -12.88 2.00 10.50
N GLN A 32 -13.29 0.73 10.58
CA GLN A 32 -13.04 -0.26 9.54
C GLN A 32 -13.68 0.13 8.21
N GLU A 33 -14.93 0.60 8.21
CA GLU A 33 -15.58 1.05 6.98
C GLU A 33 -14.85 2.21 6.32
N LEU A 34 -14.41 3.20 7.11
CA LEU A 34 -13.75 4.38 6.56
C LEU A 34 -12.33 4.10 6.11
N LEU A 35 -11.61 3.25 6.83
CA LEU A 35 -10.23 2.93 6.52
C LEU A 35 -10.13 1.98 5.32
N TYR A 36 -10.92 0.90 5.33
CA TYR A 36 -10.82 -0.15 4.34
C TYR A 36 -11.78 0.06 3.16
N LEU A 37 -12.85 0.83 3.33
CA LEU A 37 -13.89 1.06 2.32
C LEU A 37 -14.43 -0.26 1.75
N ARG A 38 -14.67 -1.24 2.62
CA ARG A 38 -14.94 -2.65 2.26
C ARG A 38 -16.16 -2.87 1.35
N ASN A 39 -17.10 -1.92 1.28
CA ASN A 39 -18.29 -2.03 0.44
C ASN A 39 -18.13 -1.32 -0.92
N VAL A 40 -17.00 -0.63 -1.17
CA VAL A 40 -16.75 0.07 -2.44
C VAL A 40 -16.25 -0.94 -3.46
N ARG A 41 -17.18 -1.44 -4.28
CA ARG A 41 -16.89 -2.36 -5.40
C ARG A 41 -16.92 -1.59 -6.71
N MET A 42 -15.85 -1.70 -7.49
CA MET A 42 -15.76 -1.10 -8.84
C MET A 42 -15.70 -2.16 -9.95
N VAL A 43 -15.54 -3.43 -9.59
CA VAL A 43 -15.33 -4.56 -10.50
C VAL A 43 -16.07 -5.78 -9.96
N ASP A 44 -16.63 -6.61 -10.84
CA ASP A 44 -17.27 -7.87 -10.47
C ASP A 44 -16.24 -8.92 -10.05
N GLU A 45 -16.42 -9.52 -8.87
CA GLU A 45 -15.52 -10.54 -8.31
C GLU A 45 -15.42 -11.78 -9.22
N SER A 46 -16.49 -12.11 -9.95
CA SER A 46 -16.50 -13.23 -10.91
C SER A 46 -15.46 -13.08 -12.03
N THR A 47 -15.04 -11.84 -12.30
CA THR A 47 -14.07 -11.53 -13.35
C THR A 47 -12.62 -11.56 -12.86
N LEU A 48 -12.38 -11.56 -11.55
CA LEU A 48 -11.03 -11.56 -10.96
C LEU A 48 -10.24 -12.85 -11.24
N SER A 49 -10.93 -13.95 -11.55
CA SER A 49 -10.30 -15.18 -12.04
C SER A 49 -9.82 -15.10 -13.49
N ASN A 50 -10.15 -14.02 -14.22
CA ASN A 50 -9.70 -13.76 -15.58
C ASN A 50 -8.84 -12.48 -15.64
N PRO A 51 -7.54 -12.53 -15.26
CA PRO A 51 -6.63 -11.39 -15.32
C PRO A 51 -6.56 -10.70 -16.69
N ALA A 52 -6.78 -11.46 -17.78
CA ALA A 52 -6.75 -10.94 -19.14
C ALA A 52 -7.86 -9.94 -19.44
N ALA A 53 -8.99 -10.03 -18.73
CA ALA A 53 -10.07 -9.03 -18.83
C ALA A 53 -9.61 -7.62 -18.38
N PHE A 54 -8.52 -7.53 -17.61
CA PHE A 54 -8.00 -6.29 -17.07
C PHE A 54 -6.72 -5.81 -17.75
N GLY A 55 -6.25 -6.51 -18.78
CA GLY A 55 -5.04 -6.14 -19.52
C GLY A 55 -3.75 -6.76 -18.95
N LEU A 56 -3.84 -7.82 -18.16
CA LEU A 56 -2.70 -8.69 -17.86
C LEU A 56 -2.58 -9.80 -18.91
N SER A 57 -1.37 -10.26 -19.20
CA SER A 57 -1.17 -11.30 -20.21
C SER A 57 -1.70 -12.66 -19.71
N PRO A 58 -2.55 -13.35 -20.50
CA PRO A 58 -3.07 -14.68 -20.14
C PRO A 58 -1.98 -15.76 -20.10
N TYR A 59 -0.84 -15.51 -20.77
CA TYR A 59 0.27 -16.46 -20.86
C TYR A 59 1.31 -16.28 -19.75
N SER A 60 1.09 -15.34 -18.84
CA SER A 60 2.08 -15.01 -17.81
C SER A 60 1.45 -14.64 -16.47
N THR A 61 0.14 -14.85 -16.29
CA THR A 61 -0.57 -14.48 -15.06
C THR A 61 -1.32 -15.67 -14.50
N LEU A 62 -1.00 -16.01 -13.26
CA LEU A 62 -1.60 -17.12 -12.52
C LEU A 62 -2.53 -16.56 -11.44
N ASN A 63 -3.68 -17.21 -11.23
CA ASN A 63 -4.47 -16.99 -10.02
C ASN A 63 -3.91 -17.85 -8.89
N VAL A 64 -3.60 -17.23 -7.76
CA VAL A 64 -3.01 -17.87 -6.59
C VAL A 64 -3.92 -17.66 -5.40
N LYS A 65 -4.08 -18.71 -4.59
CA LYS A 65 -4.75 -18.65 -3.29
C LYS A 65 -3.69 -18.72 -2.19
N LEU A 66 -3.65 -17.70 -1.36
CA LEU A 66 -2.70 -17.55 -0.27
C LEU A 66 -3.42 -17.90 1.04
N ASN A 67 -2.96 -18.93 1.74
CA ASN A 67 -3.52 -19.32 3.03
C ASN A 67 -2.80 -18.55 4.14
N THR A 68 -3.55 -17.89 5.02
CA THR A 68 -2.97 -17.18 6.17
C THR A 68 -2.91 -18.07 7.40
N SER A 69 -1.90 -17.87 8.25
CA SER A 69 -1.64 -18.74 9.41
C SER A 69 -2.72 -18.67 10.50
N ASP A 70 -3.55 -17.63 10.52
CA ASP A 70 -4.60 -17.44 11.53
C ASP A 70 -5.93 -18.16 11.22
N GLY A 71 -6.03 -18.79 10.04
CA GLY A 71 -7.16 -19.65 9.71
C GLY A 71 -7.33 -20.80 10.73
N GLU A 72 -6.23 -21.49 11.04
CA GLU A 72 -6.23 -22.65 11.94
C GLU A 72 -6.64 -22.28 13.39
N HIS A 73 -6.26 -21.08 13.85
CA HIS A 73 -6.50 -20.62 15.22
C HIS A 73 -7.97 -20.25 15.52
N LEU A 74 -8.80 -20.02 14.50
CA LEU A 74 -10.18 -19.55 14.65
C LEU A 74 -11.23 -20.62 14.29
N GLY A 75 -10.82 -21.88 14.11
CA GLY A 75 -11.72 -23.00 13.82
C GLY A 75 -12.36 -22.94 12.42
N ARG A 76 -11.77 -22.17 11.50
CA ARG A 76 -12.18 -22.06 10.08
C ARG A 76 -11.05 -22.61 9.21
N LEU A 77 -11.36 -23.39 8.18
CA LEU A 77 -10.34 -24.18 7.45
C LEU A 77 -9.18 -23.38 6.83
N SER A 78 -9.34 -22.09 6.54
CA SER A 78 -8.28 -21.08 6.27
C SER A 78 -8.93 -19.73 5.92
N TYR A 79 -8.29 -18.59 6.22
CA TYR A 79 -8.57 -17.38 5.45
C TYR A 79 -7.75 -17.42 4.16
N ILE A 80 -8.38 -17.02 3.06
CA ILE A 80 -7.82 -17.11 1.72
C ILE A 80 -7.69 -15.68 1.21
N SER A 81 -6.46 -15.24 0.98
CA SER A 81 -6.16 -14.06 0.20
C SER A 81 -5.95 -14.48 -1.26
N CYS A 82 -6.77 -13.94 -2.16
CA CYS A 82 -6.60 -14.19 -3.58
C CYS A 82 -5.58 -13.23 -4.17
N ALA A 83 -4.74 -13.75 -5.06
CA ALA A 83 -3.64 -13.02 -5.66
C ALA A 83 -3.49 -13.35 -7.14
N TRP A 84 -2.84 -12.43 -7.85
CA TRP A 84 -2.26 -12.68 -9.15
C TRP A 84 -0.75 -12.79 -9.01
N HIS A 85 -0.17 -13.86 -9.56
CA HIS A 85 1.27 -13.97 -9.79
C HIS A 85 1.53 -13.73 -11.28
N VAL A 86 2.18 -12.61 -11.59
CA VAL A 86 2.64 -12.28 -12.93
C VAL A 86 4.11 -12.63 -13.08
N LEU A 87 4.45 -13.42 -14.09
CA LEU A 87 5.82 -13.83 -14.41
C LEU A 87 6.62 -12.67 -15.04
N PRO A 88 7.96 -12.69 -14.91
CA PRO A 88 8.87 -11.83 -15.66
C PRO A 88 8.58 -11.88 -17.16
N LYS A 89 8.62 -10.72 -17.82
CA LYS A 89 8.35 -10.63 -19.27
C LYS A 89 9.30 -11.51 -20.09
N SER A 90 10.56 -11.62 -19.70
CA SER A 90 11.57 -12.42 -20.41
C SER A 90 11.27 -13.92 -20.42
N LEU A 91 10.46 -14.41 -19.48
CA LEU A 91 10.10 -15.82 -19.35
C LEU A 91 8.79 -16.20 -20.04
N VAL A 92 8.05 -15.24 -20.59
CA VAL A 92 6.74 -15.49 -21.20
C VAL A 92 6.90 -16.22 -22.53
N LYS A 93 6.33 -17.43 -22.62
CA LYS A 93 6.24 -18.22 -23.86
C LYS A 93 4.82 -18.16 -24.40
N PHE A 94 4.69 -17.94 -25.71
CA PHE A 94 3.39 -17.82 -26.40
C PHE A 94 2.77 -19.17 -26.80
N ASP A 95 3.38 -20.28 -26.41
CA ASP A 95 2.85 -21.63 -26.61
C ASP A 95 1.84 -22.06 -25.53
N GLY A 96 1.66 -21.23 -24.50
CA GLY A 96 0.70 -21.47 -23.41
C GLY A 96 1.12 -22.53 -22.39
N SER A 97 2.30 -23.13 -22.55
CA SER A 97 2.83 -24.12 -21.62
C SER A 97 3.58 -23.44 -20.46
N ILE A 98 2.84 -22.99 -19.45
CA ILE A 98 3.46 -22.63 -18.16
C ILE A 98 3.66 -23.93 -17.39
N GLU A 99 4.88 -24.47 -17.46
CA GLU A 99 5.28 -25.60 -16.64
C GLU A 99 5.58 -25.14 -15.20
N GLU A 100 5.28 -25.98 -14.22
CA GLU A 100 5.56 -25.70 -12.81
C GLU A 100 7.04 -25.34 -12.57
N GLN A 101 7.94 -26.01 -13.30
CA GLN A 101 9.38 -25.74 -13.27
C GLN A 101 9.72 -24.30 -13.67
N LEU A 102 9.04 -23.75 -14.69
CA LEU A 102 9.27 -22.36 -15.12
C LEU A 102 8.93 -21.37 -14.00
N ILE A 103 7.89 -21.68 -13.20
CA ILE A 103 7.47 -20.83 -12.10
C ILE A 103 8.52 -20.85 -10.98
N GLU A 104 9.02 -22.03 -10.61
CA GLU A 104 10.10 -22.15 -9.61
C GLU A 104 11.39 -21.47 -10.10
N ASP A 105 11.76 -21.69 -11.36
CA ASP A 105 12.93 -21.06 -11.97
C ASP A 105 12.81 -19.54 -11.97
N ALA A 106 11.61 -19.00 -12.23
CA ALA A 106 11.35 -17.57 -12.15
C ALA A 106 11.62 -17.02 -10.73
N PHE A 107 11.17 -17.70 -9.67
CA PHE A 107 11.41 -17.27 -8.30
C PHE A 107 12.89 -17.35 -7.89
N ARG A 108 13.63 -18.32 -8.43
CA ARG A 108 15.06 -18.51 -8.15
C ARG A 108 15.95 -17.53 -8.91
N SER A 109 15.57 -17.15 -10.13
CA SER A 109 16.42 -16.38 -11.05
C SER A 109 16.05 -14.90 -11.20
N HIS A 110 14.83 -14.50 -10.84
CA HIS A 110 14.37 -13.11 -10.97
C HIS A 110 13.97 -12.50 -9.63
N LEU A 111 13.98 -11.17 -9.60
CA LEU A 111 13.42 -10.40 -8.49
C LEU A 111 11.94 -10.74 -8.29
N THR A 112 11.47 -10.74 -7.05
CA THR A 112 10.05 -10.87 -6.72
C THR A 112 9.56 -9.61 -6.04
N VAL A 113 8.55 -8.95 -6.62
CA VAL A 113 7.87 -7.81 -6.02
C VAL A 113 6.55 -8.28 -5.43
N ILE A 114 6.38 -8.13 -4.12
CA ILE A 114 5.12 -8.38 -3.44
C ILE A 114 4.41 -7.02 -3.31
N PHE A 115 3.27 -6.87 -3.97
CA PHE A 115 2.56 -5.61 -4.10
C PHE A 115 1.29 -5.59 -3.24
N ALA A 116 1.28 -4.69 -2.24
CA ALA A 116 0.14 -4.34 -1.41
C ALA A 116 -0.49 -3.02 -1.86
N HIS A 117 -1.74 -3.08 -2.31
CA HIS A 117 -2.44 -1.93 -2.89
C HIS A 117 -3.07 -0.98 -1.85
N GLY A 118 -3.64 0.14 -2.29
CA GLY A 118 -4.36 1.10 -1.41
C GLY A 118 -5.68 0.58 -0.83
N ASN A 119 -6.42 1.41 -0.09
CA ASN A 119 -7.76 1.04 0.36
C ASN A 119 -8.78 0.97 -0.80
N ALA A 120 -9.99 0.47 -0.52
CA ALA A 120 -11.06 0.23 -1.50
C ALA A 120 -10.69 -0.70 -2.69
N ALA A 121 -11.73 -1.02 -3.48
CA ALA A 121 -11.66 -1.73 -4.76
C ALA A 121 -10.87 -3.06 -4.65
N THR A 122 -10.17 -3.45 -5.71
CA THR A 122 -9.48 -4.74 -5.83
C THR A 122 -8.17 -4.61 -6.61
N ARG A 123 -7.37 -5.67 -6.67
CA ARG A 123 -6.15 -5.78 -7.49
C ARG A 123 -6.37 -5.45 -8.98
N ALA A 124 -7.61 -5.53 -9.45
CA ALA A 124 -8.01 -5.25 -10.83
C ALA A 124 -8.22 -3.76 -11.17
N MET A 125 -8.08 -2.84 -10.22
CA MET A 125 -8.20 -1.40 -10.52
C MET A 125 -7.12 -0.99 -11.53
N GLN A 126 -7.49 -0.22 -12.56
CA GLN A 126 -6.64 0.08 -13.71
C GLN A 126 -5.22 0.56 -13.34
N GLY A 127 -5.08 1.48 -12.38
CA GLY A 127 -3.76 1.97 -11.93
C GLY A 127 -2.90 0.89 -11.26
N ARG A 128 -3.53 -0.05 -10.54
CA ARG A 128 -2.86 -1.20 -9.90
C ARG A 128 -2.39 -2.19 -10.96
N VAL A 129 -3.21 -2.47 -11.96
CA VAL A 129 -2.85 -3.33 -13.10
C VAL A 129 -1.72 -2.72 -13.92
N ALA A 130 -1.76 -1.40 -14.17
CA ALA A 130 -0.67 -0.68 -14.83
C ALA A 130 0.65 -0.81 -14.05
N THR A 131 0.60 -0.70 -12.72
CA THR A 131 1.76 -0.91 -11.84
C THR A 131 2.29 -2.32 -11.98
N VAL A 132 1.44 -3.34 -11.86
CA VAL A 132 1.83 -4.76 -11.99
C VAL A 132 2.49 -5.03 -13.35
N ASN A 133 1.90 -4.54 -14.44
CA ASN A 133 2.48 -4.63 -15.78
C ASN A 133 3.83 -3.92 -15.89
N GLN A 134 3.96 -2.72 -15.34
CA GLN A 134 5.23 -1.98 -15.39
C GLN A 134 6.32 -2.73 -14.62
N LEU A 135 6.00 -3.27 -13.45
CA LEU A 135 6.95 -4.04 -12.64
C LEU A 135 7.41 -5.32 -13.36
N SER A 136 6.48 -6.11 -13.90
CA SER A 136 6.83 -7.36 -14.59
C SER A 136 7.58 -7.14 -15.91
N THR A 137 7.34 -6.01 -16.58
CA THR A 137 7.93 -5.74 -17.90
C THR A 137 9.20 -4.91 -17.86
N LYS A 138 9.30 -3.92 -16.97
CA LYS A 138 10.44 -3.00 -16.88
C LYS A 138 11.51 -3.47 -15.90
N LEU A 139 11.11 -4.04 -14.76
CA LEU A 139 12.06 -4.68 -13.85
C LEU A 139 12.32 -6.15 -14.18
N ASP A 140 11.55 -6.72 -15.10
CA ASP A 140 11.60 -8.14 -15.44
C ASP A 140 11.46 -9.01 -14.18
N ALA A 141 10.48 -8.69 -13.34
CA ALA A 141 10.30 -9.30 -12.02
C ALA A 141 9.06 -10.20 -11.96
N ASN A 142 9.08 -11.18 -11.06
CA ASN A 142 7.84 -11.77 -10.56
C ASN A 142 7.06 -10.69 -9.81
N VAL A 143 5.75 -10.63 -10.01
CA VAL A 143 4.89 -9.71 -9.26
C VAL A 143 3.76 -10.49 -8.63
N ILE A 144 3.68 -10.47 -7.30
CA ILE A 144 2.56 -11.02 -6.53
C ILE A 144 1.69 -9.86 -6.07
N ALA A 145 0.53 -9.69 -6.71
CA ALA A 145 -0.46 -8.67 -6.34
C ALA A 145 -1.67 -9.34 -5.70
N PHE A 146 -1.87 -9.10 -4.40
CA PHE A 146 -2.91 -9.76 -3.61
C PHE A 146 -3.99 -8.78 -3.17
N ASP A 147 -5.22 -9.28 -3.02
CA ASP A 147 -6.29 -8.57 -2.32
C ASP A 147 -6.26 -8.90 -0.83
N TYR A 148 -6.47 -7.88 0.00
CA TYR A 148 -6.61 -8.06 1.44
C TYR A 148 -7.81 -8.93 1.81
N ARG A 149 -7.81 -9.53 3.01
CA ARG A 149 -8.95 -10.29 3.54
C ARG A 149 -10.25 -9.48 3.56
N GLY A 150 -11.36 -10.16 3.28
CA GLY A 150 -12.70 -9.60 3.16
C GLY A 150 -13.80 -10.64 3.42
N ILE A 151 -15.03 -10.30 3.80
CA ILE A 151 -16.06 -11.31 4.07
C ILE A 151 -16.64 -11.86 2.75
N ALA A 152 -16.02 -12.91 2.19
CA ALA A 152 -16.47 -13.52 0.93
C ALA A 152 -17.91 -14.09 1.00
N ASP A 153 -18.29 -14.75 2.10
CA ASP A 153 -19.58 -15.46 2.21
C ASP A 153 -20.83 -14.55 2.22
N ILE A 154 -20.66 -13.23 2.32
CA ILE A 154 -21.74 -12.23 2.21
C ILE A 154 -21.39 -11.11 1.22
N GLY A 155 -20.33 -11.27 0.42
CA GLY A 155 -19.87 -10.28 -0.54
C GLY A 155 -19.50 -8.93 0.08
N LYS A 156 -18.71 -8.90 1.16
CA LYS A 156 -18.27 -7.66 1.82
C LYS A 156 -16.77 -7.67 2.09
N GLY A 157 -15.94 -7.20 1.17
CA GLY A 157 -14.48 -7.36 1.27
C GLY A 157 -13.71 -6.80 0.08
N PHE A 158 -12.37 -6.92 0.12
CA PHE A 158 -11.53 -6.67 -1.03
C PHE A 158 -11.55 -7.89 -1.95
N GLY A 159 -12.21 -7.75 -3.10
CA GLY A 159 -12.27 -8.81 -4.11
C GLY A 159 -12.81 -10.13 -3.56
N ASP A 160 -12.19 -11.22 -4.00
CA ASP A 160 -12.60 -12.60 -3.71
C ASP A 160 -11.93 -13.23 -2.46
N SER A 161 -11.27 -12.42 -1.63
CA SER A 161 -10.60 -12.87 -0.39
C SER A 161 -11.57 -13.07 0.79
N THR A 162 -11.24 -13.95 1.76
CA THR A 162 -12.05 -14.27 2.96
C THR A 162 -11.46 -13.65 4.27
N GLY A 163 -12.30 -13.24 5.24
CA GLY A 163 -11.91 -12.70 6.55
C GLY A 163 -12.34 -11.26 6.88
N LEU A 164 -12.21 -10.83 8.14
CA LEU A 164 -12.46 -9.43 8.53
C LEU A 164 -11.16 -8.62 8.43
N PRO A 165 -11.15 -7.47 7.74
CA PRO A 165 -9.95 -6.66 7.62
C PRO A 165 -9.54 -6.09 8.98
N SER A 166 -8.27 -6.23 9.30
CA SER A 166 -7.64 -5.64 10.47
C SER A 166 -6.17 -5.36 10.17
N GLU A 167 -5.52 -4.57 11.03
CA GLU A 167 -4.11 -4.23 10.84
C GLU A 167 -3.22 -5.48 10.87
N ASP A 168 -3.40 -6.33 11.88
CA ASP A 168 -2.70 -7.61 11.99
C ASP A 168 -3.09 -8.55 10.85
N GLY A 169 -4.38 -8.61 10.50
CA GLY A 169 -4.87 -9.45 9.42
C GLY A 169 -4.24 -9.10 8.07
N LEU A 170 -4.21 -7.83 7.69
CA LEU A 170 -3.58 -7.42 6.44
C LEU A 170 -2.05 -7.66 6.47
N THR A 171 -1.43 -7.56 7.64
CA THR A 171 -0.01 -7.93 7.82
C THR A 171 0.21 -9.43 7.61
N LEU A 172 -0.73 -10.28 8.04
CA LEU A 172 -0.72 -11.72 7.77
C LEU A 172 -0.98 -12.04 6.29
N ASP A 173 -1.80 -11.27 5.60
CA ASP A 173 -2.01 -11.43 4.16
C ASP A 173 -0.70 -11.17 3.38
N ALA A 174 0.04 -10.11 3.75
CA ALA A 174 1.37 -9.85 3.20
C ALA A 174 2.38 -10.97 3.55
N SER A 175 2.30 -11.50 4.78
CA SER A 175 3.09 -12.66 5.19
C SER A 175 2.80 -13.89 4.34
N ALA A 176 1.53 -14.17 4.03
CA ALA A 176 1.15 -15.32 3.20
C ALA A 176 1.67 -15.19 1.76
N ALA A 177 1.66 -13.97 1.20
CA ALA A 177 2.27 -13.71 -0.10
C ALA A 177 3.80 -13.93 -0.09
N TYR A 178 4.47 -13.54 1.00
CA TYR A 178 5.88 -13.78 1.21
C TYR A 178 6.21 -15.27 1.34
N GLU A 179 5.47 -16.00 2.19
CA GLU A 179 5.66 -17.45 2.35
C GLU A 179 5.39 -18.21 1.04
N TYR A 180 4.41 -17.78 0.24
CA TYR A 180 4.21 -18.32 -1.10
C TYR A 180 5.48 -18.16 -1.95
N ALA A 181 6.08 -16.97 -2.03
CA ALA A 181 7.32 -16.77 -2.78
C ALA A 181 8.49 -17.63 -2.25
N ILE A 182 8.70 -17.66 -0.93
CA ILE A 182 9.76 -18.45 -0.29
C ILE A 182 9.58 -19.95 -0.55
N SER A 183 8.36 -20.47 -0.42
CA SER A 183 8.04 -21.88 -0.67
C SER A 183 8.32 -22.32 -2.12
N ARG A 184 8.33 -21.38 -3.06
CA ARG A 184 8.60 -21.59 -4.48
C ARG A 184 10.08 -21.39 -4.85
N GLY A 185 10.95 -21.12 -3.87
CA GLY A 185 12.39 -21.01 -4.05
C GLY A 185 12.92 -19.57 -4.13
N ALA A 186 12.11 -18.55 -3.88
CA ALA A 186 12.62 -17.20 -3.72
C ALA A 186 13.49 -17.11 -2.44
N VAL A 187 14.52 -16.28 -2.49
CA VAL A 187 15.32 -15.93 -1.32
C VAL A 187 14.98 -14.50 -0.86
N PRO A 188 15.05 -14.19 0.45
CA PRO A 188 14.68 -12.86 0.97
C PRO A 188 15.40 -11.71 0.23
N GLU A 189 16.67 -11.90 -0.11
CA GLU A 189 17.53 -10.91 -0.78
C GLU A 189 17.08 -10.58 -2.20
N ASN A 190 16.17 -11.37 -2.79
CA ASN A 190 15.54 -11.14 -4.09
C ASN A 190 14.10 -10.63 -3.98
N ILE A 191 13.61 -10.37 -2.78
CA ILE A 191 12.22 -9.91 -2.55
C ILE A 191 12.20 -8.40 -2.32
N VAL A 192 11.30 -7.70 -3.02
CA VAL A 192 10.94 -6.31 -2.77
C VAL A 192 9.51 -6.26 -2.23
N LEU A 193 9.34 -5.61 -1.09
CA LEU A 193 8.03 -5.34 -0.52
C LEU A 193 7.57 -3.96 -1.01
N LEU A 194 6.51 -3.89 -1.82
CA LEU A 194 6.00 -2.64 -2.37
C LEU A 194 4.59 -2.38 -1.83
N GLY A 195 4.42 -1.26 -1.13
CA GLY A 195 3.12 -0.81 -0.62
C GLY A 195 2.72 0.52 -1.25
N GLN A 196 1.44 0.67 -1.61
CA GLN A 196 0.85 1.96 -2.03
C GLN A 196 -0.23 2.39 -1.05
N SER A 197 -0.22 3.65 -0.61
CA SER A 197 -1.24 4.22 0.29
C SER A 197 -1.44 3.34 1.54
N LEU A 198 -2.63 2.78 1.80
CA LEU A 198 -2.87 1.78 2.87
C LEU A 198 -1.80 0.67 2.90
N GLY A 199 -1.40 0.16 1.73
CA GLY A 199 -0.39 -0.89 1.61
C GLY A 199 0.98 -0.51 2.14
N THR A 200 1.29 0.79 2.28
CA THR A 200 2.54 1.24 2.93
C THR A 200 2.56 0.91 4.41
N GLY A 201 1.43 1.07 5.10
CA GLY A 201 1.28 0.67 6.50
C GLY A 201 1.45 -0.85 6.64
N VAL A 202 0.76 -1.62 5.79
CA VAL A 202 0.83 -3.09 5.75
C VAL A 202 2.27 -3.58 5.54
N MET A 203 2.94 -3.07 4.50
CA MET A 203 4.31 -3.48 4.19
C MET A 203 5.32 -3.02 5.23
N SER A 204 5.11 -1.87 5.88
CA SER A 204 5.97 -1.42 6.99
C SER A 204 5.84 -2.32 8.23
N ASN A 205 4.62 -2.73 8.59
CA ASN A 205 4.37 -3.66 9.68
C ASN A 205 5.04 -5.00 9.41
N PHE A 206 4.84 -5.54 8.20
CA PHE A 206 5.44 -6.82 7.81
C PHE A 206 6.97 -6.75 7.74
N ALA A 207 7.54 -5.70 7.15
CA ALA A 207 8.98 -5.51 7.08
C ALA A 207 9.64 -5.34 8.46
N LYS A 208 8.95 -4.68 9.41
CA LYS A 208 9.39 -4.62 10.80
C LYS A 208 9.44 -6.03 11.41
N LYS A 209 8.38 -6.83 11.24
CA LYS A 209 8.34 -8.22 11.74
C LYS A 209 9.50 -9.05 11.19
N LEU A 210 9.80 -8.94 9.89
CA LEU A 210 10.97 -9.61 9.29
C LEU A 210 12.28 -9.14 9.92
N SER A 211 12.43 -7.83 10.14
CA SER A 211 13.64 -7.27 10.77
C SER A 211 13.82 -7.74 12.22
N ASP A 212 12.73 -7.84 12.99
CA ASP A 212 12.74 -8.38 14.35
C ASP A 212 13.13 -9.87 14.37
N GLN A 213 12.87 -10.60 13.27
CA GLN A 213 13.31 -11.99 13.05
C GLN A 213 14.72 -12.09 12.45
N GLY A 214 15.41 -10.97 12.20
CA GLY A 214 16.74 -10.94 11.58
C GLY A 214 16.74 -11.20 10.07
N VAL A 215 15.58 -11.23 9.42
CA VAL A 215 15.42 -11.44 7.98
C VAL A 215 15.47 -10.10 7.25
N ARG A 216 16.25 -10.03 6.16
CA ARG A 216 16.38 -8.82 5.33
C ARG A 216 15.90 -9.11 3.92
N VAL A 217 14.89 -8.37 3.49
CA VAL A 217 14.48 -8.31 2.08
C VAL A 217 15.35 -7.33 1.30
N ARG A 218 15.38 -7.44 -0.04
CA ARG A 218 16.12 -6.55 -0.94
C ARG A 218 15.82 -5.08 -0.65
N ALA A 219 14.53 -4.75 -0.59
CA ALA A 219 14.06 -3.39 -0.36
C ALA A 219 12.60 -3.36 0.09
N VAL A 220 12.24 -2.29 0.80
CA VAL A 220 10.87 -1.88 1.11
C VAL A 220 10.59 -0.58 0.36
N VAL A 221 9.61 -0.60 -0.54
CA VAL A 221 9.20 0.54 -1.35
C VAL A 221 7.84 1.02 -0.85
N LEU A 222 7.80 2.26 -0.35
CA LEU A 222 6.60 2.87 0.22
C LEU A 222 6.16 4.03 -0.67
N ALA A 223 5.07 3.84 -1.41
CA ALA A 223 4.55 4.83 -2.34
C ALA A 223 3.29 5.54 -1.79
N ALA A 224 3.30 6.87 -1.82
CA ALA A 224 2.33 7.72 -1.13
C ALA A 224 2.06 7.28 0.33
N PRO A 225 3.10 7.11 1.18
CA PRO A 225 2.90 6.64 2.55
C PRO A 225 2.35 7.73 3.47
N PHE A 226 1.67 7.27 4.52
CA PHE A 226 1.33 8.08 5.68
C PHE A 226 2.15 7.63 6.90
N SER A 227 2.47 8.59 7.79
CA SER A 227 3.21 8.34 9.03
C SER A 227 2.48 7.44 10.04
N SER A 228 1.17 7.65 10.21
CA SER A 228 0.24 6.83 10.98
C SER A 228 -1.21 7.23 10.63
N ILE A 229 -2.19 6.38 10.94
CA ILE A 229 -3.62 6.72 10.76
C ILE A 229 -4.01 7.93 11.59
N SER A 230 -3.54 8.01 12.85
CA SER A 230 -3.80 9.17 13.69
C SER A 230 -3.30 10.46 13.03
N LYS A 231 -2.08 10.43 12.47
CA LYS A 231 -1.52 11.60 11.80
C LYS A 231 -2.26 11.92 10.50
N LEU A 232 -2.66 10.89 9.74
CA LEU A 232 -3.42 11.05 8.52
C LEU A 232 -4.77 11.71 8.81
N LEU A 233 -5.50 11.28 9.84
CA LEU A 233 -6.78 11.89 10.20
C LEU A 233 -6.65 13.40 10.51
N GLU A 234 -5.56 13.84 11.14
CA GLU A 234 -5.31 15.27 11.41
C GLU A 234 -5.10 16.13 10.16
N THR A 235 -4.62 15.54 9.08
CA THR A 235 -4.26 16.22 7.83
C THR A 235 -5.25 15.95 6.70
N TYR A 236 -6.05 14.89 6.83
CA TYR A 236 -6.98 14.42 5.82
C TYR A 236 -8.06 15.46 5.53
N LYS A 237 -8.33 15.64 4.23
CA LYS A 237 -9.38 16.49 3.71
C LYS A 237 -10.34 15.63 2.91
N ILE A 238 -11.60 15.58 3.32
CA ILE A 238 -12.65 14.89 2.57
C ILE A 238 -12.74 15.55 1.19
N GLY A 239 -12.48 14.75 0.14
CA GLY A 239 -12.43 15.23 -1.25
C GLY A 239 -11.39 16.33 -1.50
N GLY A 240 -10.32 16.40 -0.70
CA GLY A 240 -9.29 17.44 -0.82
C GLY A 240 -9.70 18.83 -0.28
N LEU A 241 -10.95 18.99 0.15
CA LEU A 241 -11.54 20.31 0.44
C LEU A 241 -11.91 20.51 1.91
N PHE A 242 -12.45 19.48 2.57
CA PHE A 242 -13.03 19.63 3.91
C PHE A 242 -12.17 18.94 4.99
N PRO A 243 -11.40 19.70 5.79
CA PRO A 243 -10.51 19.12 6.79
C PRO A 243 -11.29 18.68 8.04
N LEU A 244 -11.66 17.40 8.12
CA LEU A 244 -12.56 16.88 9.15
C LEU A 244 -12.03 17.10 10.56
N PHE A 245 -10.72 16.91 10.80
CA PHE A 245 -10.14 17.04 12.15
C PHE A 245 -9.40 18.36 12.40
N SER A 246 -9.35 19.28 11.43
CA SER A 246 -8.70 20.59 11.65
C SER A 246 -9.28 21.39 12.81
N PRO A 247 -10.61 21.45 13.04
CA PRO A 247 -11.18 22.14 14.20
C PRO A 247 -10.69 21.60 15.54
N MET A 248 -10.31 20.31 15.59
CA MET A 248 -9.80 19.66 16.80
C MET A 248 -8.33 19.98 17.11
N ARG A 249 -7.59 20.64 16.21
CA ARG A 249 -6.20 21.06 16.49
C ARG A 249 -6.11 22.01 17.69
N SER A 250 -7.15 22.80 17.91
CA SER A 250 -7.24 23.72 19.06
C SER A 250 -7.64 23.02 20.37
N LEU A 251 -7.99 21.73 20.34
CA LEU A 251 -8.45 20.93 21.48
C LEU A 251 -7.63 19.63 21.59
N PRO A 252 -6.30 19.72 21.84
CA PRO A 252 -5.41 18.57 21.79
C PRO A 252 -5.79 17.46 22.77
N GLN A 253 -6.29 17.79 23.97
CA GLN A 253 -6.68 16.80 24.97
C GLN A 253 -7.85 15.90 24.50
N ILE A 254 -8.87 16.50 23.88
CA ILE A 254 -10.04 15.76 23.37
C ILE A 254 -9.63 14.90 22.18
N ARG A 255 -8.79 15.45 21.29
CA ARG A 255 -8.20 14.71 20.17
C ARG A 255 -7.43 13.49 20.65
N ASP A 256 -6.51 13.67 21.59
CA ASP A 256 -5.65 12.60 22.08
C ASP A 256 -6.48 11.52 22.76
N TYR A 257 -7.49 11.91 23.55
CA TYR A 257 -8.47 10.99 24.12
C TYR A 257 -9.21 10.18 23.04
N LEU A 258 -9.74 10.83 21.99
CA LEU A 258 -10.41 10.14 20.88
C LEU A 258 -9.48 9.19 20.13
N PHE A 259 -8.22 9.58 19.93
CA PHE A 259 -7.23 8.74 19.26
C PHE A 259 -6.82 7.50 20.07
N THR A 260 -7.05 7.46 21.39
CA THR A 260 -6.86 6.22 22.17
C THR A 260 -7.80 5.08 21.73
N PHE A 261 -8.94 5.42 21.11
CA PHE A 261 -9.90 4.45 20.61
C PHE A 261 -9.62 3.98 19.17
N LEU A 262 -8.60 4.51 18.51
CA LEU A 262 -8.20 4.03 17.18
C LEU A 262 -7.66 2.61 17.28
N LYS A 263 -8.37 1.68 16.64
CA LYS A 263 -8.00 0.27 16.60
C LYS A 263 -6.87 -0.01 15.61
N HIS A 264 -6.88 0.69 14.49
CA HIS A 264 -5.90 0.57 13.41
C HIS A 264 -5.02 1.80 13.40
N LYS A 265 -3.73 1.63 13.69
CA LYS A 265 -2.77 2.72 13.85
C LYS A 265 -1.81 2.80 12.67
N TYR A 266 -1.35 1.66 12.14
CA TYR A 266 -0.35 1.56 11.08
C TYR A 266 0.83 2.52 11.32
N ASN A 267 1.63 2.24 12.35
CA ASN A 267 2.71 3.12 12.82
C ASN A 267 3.95 3.11 11.91
N THR A 268 3.78 3.51 10.64
CA THR A 268 4.87 3.56 9.64
C THR A 268 6.10 4.32 10.16
N MET A 269 5.89 5.45 10.85
CA MET A 269 6.98 6.26 11.42
C MET A 269 7.87 5.50 12.39
N GLU A 270 7.28 4.65 13.23
CA GLU A 270 8.00 3.83 14.19
C GLU A 270 8.67 2.64 13.49
N ASN A 271 7.93 1.98 12.59
CA ASN A 271 8.41 0.81 11.87
C ASN A 271 9.68 1.09 11.06
N ILE A 272 9.72 2.19 10.31
CA ILE A 272 10.87 2.51 9.43
C ILE A 272 12.19 2.69 10.19
N GLN A 273 12.14 3.00 11.48
CA GLN A 273 13.33 3.09 12.33
C GLN A 273 13.93 1.72 12.65
N SER A 274 13.08 0.69 12.72
CA SER A 274 13.48 -0.68 13.06
C SER A 274 13.80 -1.54 11.83
N ILE A 275 13.38 -1.10 10.63
CA ILE A 275 13.56 -1.90 9.41
C ILE A 275 15.04 -1.94 9.00
N SER A 276 15.59 -3.15 8.94
CA SER A 276 16.99 -3.43 8.56
C SER A 276 17.20 -3.69 7.07
N SER A 277 16.15 -3.55 6.25
CA SER A 277 16.21 -3.55 4.79
C SER A 277 16.39 -2.13 4.24
N ALA A 278 16.80 -2.02 2.97
CA ALA A 278 16.81 -0.73 2.28
C ALA A 278 15.37 -0.19 2.12
N ILE A 279 15.18 1.13 2.23
CA ILE A 279 13.86 1.77 2.12
C ILE A 279 13.88 2.84 1.03
N LEU A 280 12.93 2.76 0.10
CA LEU A 280 12.64 3.81 -0.87
C LEU A 280 11.23 4.34 -0.59
N ILE A 281 11.13 5.63 -0.29
CA ILE A 281 9.86 6.34 -0.24
C ILE A 281 9.63 6.99 -1.61
N ALA A 282 8.41 6.97 -2.13
CA ALA A 282 8.03 7.71 -3.34
C ALA A 282 6.75 8.49 -3.10
N HIS A 283 6.69 9.74 -3.54
CA HIS A 283 5.52 10.59 -3.33
C HIS A 283 5.43 11.68 -4.41
N SER A 284 4.21 12.09 -4.78
CA SER A 284 3.98 13.16 -5.75
C SER A 284 3.52 14.46 -5.08
N LYS A 285 4.05 15.61 -5.49
CA LYS A 285 3.71 16.91 -4.86
C LYS A 285 2.24 17.29 -4.98
N ASP A 286 1.58 16.83 -6.04
CA ASP A 286 0.17 17.04 -6.34
C ASP A 286 -0.77 15.99 -5.72
N ASP A 287 -0.29 15.20 -4.74
CA ASP A 287 -1.14 14.28 -3.96
C ASP A 287 -2.16 15.05 -3.11
N LEU A 288 -3.45 14.91 -3.45
CA LEU A 288 -4.57 15.56 -2.77
C LEU A 288 -5.15 14.73 -1.62
N GLU A 289 -4.76 13.46 -1.50
CA GLU A 289 -5.27 12.54 -0.48
C GLU A 289 -4.35 12.49 0.74
N ILE A 290 -3.04 12.35 0.49
CA ILE A 290 -2.01 12.30 1.53
C ILE A 290 -1.01 13.43 1.27
N PRO A 291 -0.91 14.44 2.15
CA PRO A 291 0.05 15.51 1.95
C PRO A 291 1.51 15.02 1.97
N LEU A 292 2.34 15.59 1.10
CA LEU A 292 3.78 15.31 0.99
C LEU A 292 4.54 15.35 2.33
N ASP A 293 4.07 16.16 3.28
CA ASP A 293 4.64 16.30 4.62
C ASP A 293 4.77 14.96 5.36
N HIS A 294 3.89 13.99 5.09
CA HIS A 294 4.01 12.65 5.67
C HIS A 294 5.29 11.95 5.19
N SER A 295 5.53 11.89 3.88
CA SER A 295 6.73 11.29 3.31
C SER A 295 8.01 12.07 3.65
N LEU A 296 7.95 13.40 3.66
CA LEU A 296 9.07 14.23 4.10
C LEU A 296 9.43 13.94 5.56
N SER A 297 8.43 13.83 6.44
CA SER A 297 8.66 13.53 7.86
C SER A 297 9.24 12.13 8.04
N LEU A 298 8.74 11.14 7.29
CA LEU A 298 9.27 9.77 7.30
C LEU A 298 10.72 9.71 6.84
N PHE A 299 11.07 10.42 5.77
CA PHE A 299 12.44 10.44 5.28
C PHE A 299 13.40 11.17 6.24
N LYS A 300 12.99 12.34 6.75
CA LYS A 300 13.81 13.16 7.66
C LYS A 300 13.99 12.55 9.05
N SER A 301 13.13 11.64 9.47
CA SER A 301 13.28 10.96 10.75
C SER A 301 14.37 9.89 10.74
N GLN A 302 14.93 9.54 9.57
CA GLN A 302 16.04 8.61 9.45
C GLN A 302 17.38 9.35 9.67
N PRO A 303 18.32 8.79 10.46
CA PRO A 303 19.59 9.44 10.73
C PRO A 303 20.55 9.38 9.54
N GLY A 304 21.43 10.37 9.43
CA GLY A 304 22.52 10.42 8.45
C GLY A 304 22.51 11.67 7.58
N GLU A 305 23.55 11.81 6.74
CA GLU A 305 23.70 12.96 5.85
C GLU A 305 22.84 12.78 4.58
N VAL A 306 22.07 13.82 4.25
CA VAL A 306 21.19 13.84 3.07
C VAL A 306 21.94 14.40 1.87
N ALA A 307 21.90 13.65 0.77
CA ALA A 307 22.31 14.12 -0.55
C ALA A 307 21.12 14.14 -1.50
N THR A 308 21.15 15.06 -2.47
CA THR A 308 20.04 15.33 -3.40
C THR A 308 20.50 15.22 -4.84
N ARG A 309 19.67 14.61 -5.69
CA ARG A 309 19.86 14.56 -7.14
C ARG A 309 18.55 14.91 -7.85
N THR A 310 18.58 15.93 -8.70
CA THR A 310 17.47 16.22 -9.60
C THR A 310 17.45 15.21 -10.75
N ILE A 311 16.26 14.69 -11.07
CA ILE A 311 16.02 13.80 -12.20
C ILE A 311 15.29 14.61 -13.28
N THR A 312 15.93 14.74 -14.43
CA THR A 312 15.40 15.42 -15.61
C THR A 312 15.09 14.42 -16.71
N THR A 313 14.01 14.64 -17.44
CA THR A 313 13.64 13.86 -18.62
C THR A 313 14.57 14.17 -19.80
N LEU A 314 14.49 13.36 -20.85
CA LEU A 314 15.14 13.64 -22.13
C LEU A 314 14.62 14.91 -22.82
N THR A 315 13.43 15.39 -22.42
CA THR A 315 12.85 16.66 -22.88
C THR A 315 13.25 17.85 -22.00
N ASN A 316 14.26 17.69 -21.13
CA ASN A 316 14.75 18.70 -20.19
C ASN A 316 13.71 19.22 -19.19
N GLN A 317 12.68 18.42 -18.91
CA GLN A 317 11.72 18.72 -17.85
C GLN A 317 12.16 18.06 -16.55
N GLN A 318 12.02 18.75 -15.43
CA GLN A 318 12.25 18.14 -14.12
C GLN A 318 11.13 17.13 -13.85
N TRP A 319 11.50 15.85 -13.76
CA TRP A 319 10.57 14.78 -13.43
C TRP A 319 10.43 14.63 -11.92
N GLY A 320 11.55 14.73 -11.21
CA GLY A 320 11.53 14.63 -9.76
C GLY A 320 12.86 14.92 -9.08
N VAL A 321 12.85 14.84 -7.76
CA VAL A 321 14.01 14.98 -6.88
C VAL A 321 14.21 13.67 -6.13
N TYR A 322 15.42 13.12 -6.25
CA TYR A 322 15.82 11.90 -5.58
C TYR A 322 16.81 12.24 -4.46
N ASN A 323 16.33 12.14 -3.23
CA ASN A 323 17.13 12.30 -2.03
C ASN A 323 17.58 10.93 -1.53
N TYR A 324 18.78 10.85 -0.96
CA TYR A 324 19.25 9.65 -0.29
C TYR A 324 20.09 10.02 0.93
N ILE A 325 20.13 9.10 1.88
CA ILE A 325 20.84 9.29 3.14
C ILE A 325 21.98 8.29 3.23
N ASN A 326 23.15 8.74 3.67
CA ASN A 326 24.22 7.85 4.10
C ASN A 326 23.84 7.23 5.45
N HIS A 327 23.21 6.07 5.39
CA HIS A 327 22.68 5.31 6.52
C HIS A 327 23.17 3.86 6.41
N PRO A 328 23.38 3.11 7.52
CA PRO A 328 23.84 1.72 7.47
C PRO A 328 23.00 0.82 6.55
N PHE A 329 21.72 1.14 6.44
CA PHE A 329 20.81 0.59 5.45
C PHE A 329 20.37 1.70 4.51
N LYS A 330 20.47 1.49 3.20
CA LYS A 330 20.16 2.56 2.24
C LYS A 330 18.76 3.15 2.45
N ARG A 331 18.66 4.48 2.45
CA ARG A 331 17.41 5.24 2.51
C ARG A 331 17.34 6.17 1.32
N ALA A 332 16.21 6.19 0.64
CA ALA A 332 15.97 7.08 -0.47
C ALA A 332 14.55 7.62 -0.47
N PHE A 333 14.38 8.79 -1.08
CA PHE A 333 13.10 9.44 -1.27
C PHE A 333 13.02 10.06 -2.66
N LEU A 334 12.09 9.54 -3.47
CA LEU A 334 11.70 10.09 -4.75
C LEU A 334 10.50 11.04 -4.56
N ILE A 335 10.65 12.28 -5.00
CA ILE A 335 9.58 13.28 -5.06
C ILE A 335 9.31 13.59 -6.54
N THR A 336 8.13 13.30 -7.04
CA THR A 336 7.71 13.67 -8.41
C THR A 336 6.92 14.98 -8.40
N GLU A 337 6.98 15.75 -9.49
CA GLU A 337 6.18 16.98 -9.62
C GLU A 337 4.68 16.67 -9.83
N ASN A 338 4.39 15.67 -10.66
CA ASN A 338 3.03 15.27 -11.04
C ASN A 338 2.85 13.75 -10.95
N GLY A 339 1.61 13.32 -10.71
CA GLY A 339 1.23 11.91 -10.61
C GLY A 339 0.06 11.68 -9.67
N GLY A 340 -0.18 12.61 -8.75
CA GLY A 340 -1.19 12.51 -7.71
C GLY A 340 -1.01 11.27 -6.83
N HIS A 341 -2.07 10.94 -6.09
CA HIS A 341 -2.06 9.84 -5.12
C HIS A 341 -1.86 8.46 -5.78
N ASN A 342 -2.53 8.23 -6.92
CA ASN A 342 -2.70 6.89 -7.48
C ASN A 342 -1.70 6.54 -8.60
N ASN A 343 -1.03 7.52 -9.22
CA ASN A 343 -0.17 7.25 -10.36
C ASN A 343 1.33 7.36 -10.06
N VAL A 344 1.74 7.65 -8.83
CA VAL A 344 3.18 7.72 -8.50
C VAL A 344 3.90 6.40 -8.81
N VAL A 345 3.23 5.26 -8.57
CA VAL A 345 3.76 3.90 -8.82
C VAL A 345 3.66 3.44 -10.27
N SER A 346 2.76 4.03 -11.06
CA SER A 346 2.57 3.73 -12.49
C SER A 346 3.19 4.78 -13.40
N SER A 347 3.80 5.81 -12.82
CA SER A 347 4.45 6.88 -13.56
C SER A 347 5.66 6.35 -14.33
N GLU A 348 5.85 6.87 -15.54
CA GLU A 348 7.03 6.60 -16.33
C GLU A 348 8.27 7.08 -15.58
N GLY A 349 9.27 6.20 -15.37
CA GLY A 349 10.45 6.47 -14.56
C GLY A 349 10.44 5.83 -13.17
N PHE A 350 9.28 5.48 -12.60
CA PHE A 350 9.20 4.89 -11.26
C PHE A 350 9.92 3.54 -11.21
N ALA A 351 9.61 2.64 -12.14
CA ALA A 351 10.25 1.32 -12.22
C ALA A 351 11.77 1.43 -12.42
N GLU A 352 12.23 2.38 -13.21
CA GLU A 352 13.66 2.66 -13.45
C GLU A 352 14.35 3.18 -12.18
N VAL A 353 13.67 4.03 -11.39
CA VAL A 353 14.18 4.45 -10.07
C VAL A 353 14.24 3.29 -9.10
N VAL A 354 13.20 2.45 -9.04
CA VAL A 354 13.21 1.24 -8.20
C VAL A 354 14.37 0.34 -8.62
N GLN A 355 14.55 0.09 -9.93
CA GLN A 355 15.67 -0.70 -10.45
C GLN A 355 17.04 -0.09 -10.08
N ASN A 356 17.20 1.23 -10.21
CA ASN A 356 18.43 1.91 -9.81
C ASN A 356 18.67 1.86 -8.29
N PHE A 357 17.59 1.86 -7.52
CA PHE A 357 17.64 1.77 -6.07
C PHE A 357 18.11 0.38 -5.63
N ILE A 358 17.49 -0.67 -6.16
CA ILE A 358 17.74 -2.08 -5.78
C ILE A 358 19.08 -2.63 -6.28
N THR A 359 19.61 -2.12 -7.40
CA THR A 359 20.92 -2.55 -7.94
C THR A 359 22.11 -2.07 -7.11
N LYS A 360 21.86 -1.16 -6.17
CA LYS A 360 22.85 -0.46 -5.35
C LYS A 360 22.69 -0.80 -3.86
N VAL A 361 22.05 -1.91 -3.52
CA VAL A 361 21.83 -2.38 -2.13
C VAL A 361 22.27 -3.81 -1.96
#